data_AF-A0A1V4ZFL9-F1
#
_entry.id   AF-A0A1V4ZFL9-F1
#
_cell.length_a   1.000
_cell.length_b   1.000
_cell.length_c   1.000
_cell.angle_alpha   90.00
_cell.angle_beta   90.00
_cell.angle_gamma   90.00
#
_symmetry.space_group_name_H-M   'P 1'
#
loop_
_entity.id
_entity.type
_entity.pdbx_description
1 polymer ?
#
loop_
_entity_poly.entity_id
_entity_poly.type
_entity_poly.pdbx_seq_one_letter_code
_entity_poly.pdbx_strand_id
1 'polypeptide(L)'
;MTKSSEYMEAFFGVELNQKFEDMINELRDVEESLKELSKDIAKLGTNLGPDEMKESIKELRAISYENAQQIKDVRTFLDFYLKSDKTSTHIILERDAYMKIYQIFKWDGADVRDLKRWIKELRELCDKIGLNVRDLINFKKLTAQPVPDDLVKFPVYAFDKQGYCLTGPAFDMVMHIDEVREKIAENSQA
;
A
#
# COMPACT_ATOMS: atom_id res chain seq x y z
N MET A 1 15.18 -10.77 16.53
CA MET A 1 14.17 -9.75 16.89
C MET A 1 13.43 -9.30 15.64
N THR A 2 12.74 -10.22 14.97
CA THR A 2 12.07 -10.02 13.66
C THR A 2 10.56 -9.85 13.78
N LYS A 3 9.99 -10.09 14.97
CA LYS A 3 8.54 -10.13 15.17
C LYS A 3 7.84 -8.78 15.09
N SER A 4 8.48 -7.65 15.42
CA SER A 4 7.77 -6.36 15.46
C SER A 4 7.53 -5.73 14.08
N SER A 5 8.41 -6.01 13.10
CA SER A 5 8.28 -5.48 11.73
C SER A 5 7.16 -6.18 10.97
N GLU A 6 7.12 -7.52 11.01
CA GLU A 6 6.02 -8.32 10.42
C GLU A 6 4.68 -8.06 11.13
N TYR A 7 4.69 -7.79 12.45
CA TYR A 7 3.48 -7.38 13.16
C TYR A 7 2.99 -6.01 12.72
N MET A 8 3.88 -5.04 12.51
CA MET A 8 3.47 -3.72 12.02
C MET A 8 2.97 -3.79 10.56
N GLU A 9 3.62 -4.56 9.69
CA GLU A 9 3.17 -4.81 8.31
C GLU A 9 1.76 -5.43 8.24
N ALA A 10 1.46 -6.42 9.10
CA ALA A 10 0.14 -7.02 9.19
C ALA A 10 -0.88 -6.11 9.89
N PHE A 11 -0.46 -5.37 10.92
CA PHE A 11 -1.34 -4.50 11.70
C PHE A 11 -1.87 -3.33 10.86
N PHE A 12 -1.01 -2.65 10.09
CA PHE A 12 -1.42 -1.45 9.34
C PHE A 12 -2.19 -1.76 8.04
N GLY A 13 -1.83 -2.83 7.33
CA GLY A 13 -2.58 -3.28 6.15
C GLY A 13 -3.98 -3.81 6.50
N VAL A 14 -4.11 -4.51 7.62
CA VAL A 14 -5.39 -5.02 8.12
C VAL A 14 -6.25 -3.89 8.70
N GLU A 15 -5.68 -2.98 9.49
CA GLU A 15 -6.44 -1.89 10.11
C GLU A 15 -6.98 -0.88 9.08
N LEU A 16 -6.19 -0.56 8.05
CA LEU A 16 -6.66 0.34 6.99
C LEU A 16 -7.73 -0.33 6.10
N ASN A 17 -7.53 -1.59 5.72
CA ASN A 17 -8.53 -2.33 4.96
C ASN A 17 -9.84 -2.48 5.75
N GLN A 18 -9.74 -2.81 7.05
CA GLN A 18 -10.91 -2.88 7.93
C GLN A 18 -11.63 -1.53 8.01
N LYS A 19 -10.91 -0.42 8.19
CA LYS A 19 -11.53 0.92 8.21
C LYS A 19 -12.21 1.29 6.89
N PHE A 20 -11.65 0.87 5.74
CA PHE A 20 -12.31 1.05 4.45
C PHE A 20 -13.56 0.18 4.31
N GLU A 21 -13.49 -1.08 4.73
CA GLU A 21 -14.64 -2.00 4.74
C GLU A 21 -15.76 -1.52 5.67
N ASP A 22 -15.41 -1.05 6.87
CA ASP A 22 -16.33 -0.45 7.83
C ASP A 22 -17.04 0.77 7.21
N MET A 23 -16.28 1.64 6.53
CA MET A 23 -16.82 2.82 5.86
C MET A 23 -17.76 2.48 4.69
N ILE A 24 -17.45 1.42 3.93
CA ILE A 24 -18.32 0.92 2.87
C ILE A 24 -19.62 0.37 3.47
N ASN A 25 -19.54 -0.33 4.60
CA ASN A 25 -20.73 -0.82 5.30
C ASN A 25 -21.57 0.34 5.85
N GLU A 26 -20.95 1.35 6.50
CA GLU A 26 -21.65 2.55 6.98
C GLU A 26 -22.35 3.30 5.83
N LEU A 27 -21.70 3.42 4.67
CA LEU A 27 -22.33 4.00 3.47
C LEU A 27 -23.52 3.19 2.96
N ARG A 28 -23.44 1.87 3.01
CA ARG A 28 -24.55 0.99 2.62
C ARG A 28 -25.72 1.15 3.58
N ASP A 29 -25.46 1.23 4.88
CA ASP A 29 -26.49 1.39 5.90
C ASP A 29 -27.20 2.76 5.77
N VAL A 30 -26.44 3.82 5.47
CA VAL A 30 -26.98 5.14 5.09
C VAL A 30 -27.85 5.04 3.83
N GLU A 31 -27.39 4.34 2.80
CA GLU A 31 -28.14 4.15 1.55
C GLU A 31 -29.49 3.46 1.80
N GLU A 32 -29.50 2.39 2.58
CA GLU A 32 -30.71 1.67 2.97
C GLU A 32 -31.65 2.56 3.78
N SER A 33 -31.13 3.28 4.78
CA SER A 33 -31.89 4.21 5.62
C SER A 33 -32.53 5.34 4.80
N LEU A 34 -31.84 5.86 3.79
CA LEU A 34 -32.39 6.88 2.88
C LEU A 34 -33.49 6.31 1.97
N LYS A 35 -33.38 5.05 1.52
CA LYS A 35 -34.44 4.38 0.76
C LYS A 35 -35.69 4.17 1.62
N GLU A 36 -35.54 3.83 2.89
CA GLU A 36 -36.65 3.71 3.83
C GLU A 36 -37.33 5.04 4.11
N LEU A 37 -36.53 6.08 4.41
CA LEU A 37 -37.00 7.45 4.56
C LEU A 37 -37.83 7.91 3.33
N SER A 38 -37.35 7.60 2.12
CA SER A 38 -38.09 7.92 0.89
C SER A 38 -39.45 7.22 0.81
N LYS A 39 -39.57 5.97 1.27
CA LYS A 39 -40.85 5.24 1.30
C LYS A 39 -41.79 5.84 2.34
N ASP A 40 -41.27 6.24 3.49
CA ASP A 40 -42.08 6.83 4.56
C ASP A 40 -42.58 8.24 4.20
N ILE A 41 -41.77 9.04 3.49
CA ILE A 41 -42.23 10.29 2.89
C ILE A 41 -43.37 10.03 1.88
N ALA A 42 -43.29 8.98 1.07
CA ALA A 42 -44.34 8.65 0.12
C ALA A 42 -45.68 8.30 0.83
N LYS A 43 -45.63 7.67 2.00
CA LYS A 43 -46.83 7.38 2.82
C LYS A 43 -47.51 8.65 3.34
N LEU A 44 -46.78 9.76 3.54
CA LEU A 44 -47.38 11.04 3.90
C LEU A 44 -48.32 11.60 2.83
N GLY A 45 -48.19 11.17 1.57
CA GLY A 45 -49.10 11.52 0.48
C GLY A 45 -50.45 10.79 0.53
N THR A 46 -50.65 9.87 1.48
CA THR A 46 -51.91 9.17 1.73
C THR A 46 -52.73 9.85 2.83
N ASN A 47 -54.03 9.56 2.94
CA ASN A 47 -54.96 10.18 3.92
C ASN A 47 -54.63 9.80 5.38
N LEU A 48 -53.52 10.30 5.92
CA LEU A 48 -53.18 10.23 7.34
C LEU A 48 -53.99 11.28 8.13
N GLY A 49 -54.32 10.96 9.38
CA GLY A 49 -54.92 11.94 10.29
C GLY A 49 -53.94 13.08 10.62
N PRO A 50 -54.40 14.26 11.05
CA PRO A 50 -53.53 15.41 11.34
C PRO A 50 -52.46 15.13 12.41
N ASP A 51 -52.79 14.36 13.44
CA ASP A 51 -51.87 14.02 14.53
C ASP A 51 -50.85 12.95 14.09
N GLU A 52 -51.29 11.96 13.32
CA GLU A 52 -50.41 10.94 12.73
C GLU A 52 -49.42 11.57 11.76
N MET A 53 -49.90 12.49 10.91
CA MET A 53 -49.05 13.23 9.98
C MET A 53 -48.00 14.07 10.71
N LYS A 54 -48.37 14.71 11.82
CA LYS A 54 -47.45 15.50 12.63
C LYS A 54 -46.34 14.63 13.26
N GLU A 55 -46.68 13.47 13.79
CA GLU A 55 -45.66 12.57 14.37
C GLU A 55 -44.76 11.97 13.28
N SER A 56 -45.32 11.52 12.15
CA SER A 56 -44.52 11.02 11.03
C SER A 56 -43.56 12.08 10.47
N ILE A 57 -43.97 13.35 10.35
CA ILE A 57 -43.08 14.44 9.94
C ILE A 57 -41.90 14.60 10.92
N LYS A 58 -42.16 14.46 12.22
CA LYS A 58 -41.14 14.59 13.27
C LYS A 58 -40.15 13.43 13.22
N GLU A 59 -40.63 12.20 13.02
CA GLU A 59 -39.79 11.01 12.84
C GLU A 59 -38.92 11.11 11.58
N LEU A 60 -39.52 11.46 10.43
CA LEU A 60 -38.80 11.65 9.17
C LEU A 60 -37.71 12.72 9.30
N ARG A 61 -37.98 13.81 10.02
CA ARG A 61 -36.98 14.84 10.30
C ARG A 61 -35.82 14.30 11.12
N ALA A 62 -36.09 13.46 12.12
CA ALA A 62 -35.04 12.86 12.95
C ALA A 62 -34.16 11.90 12.13
N ILE A 63 -34.77 10.99 11.37
CA ILE A 63 -34.07 10.04 10.49
C ILE A 63 -33.24 10.79 9.43
N SER A 64 -33.80 11.83 8.81
CA SER A 64 -33.08 12.66 7.85
C SER A 64 -31.84 13.32 8.45
N TYR A 65 -31.94 13.78 9.70
CA TYR A 65 -30.82 14.42 10.41
C TYR A 65 -29.74 13.41 10.79
N GLU A 66 -30.13 12.21 11.23
CA GLU A 66 -29.20 11.12 11.55
C GLU A 66 -28.42 10.66 10.31
N ASN A 67 -29.12 10.44 9.18
CA ASN A 67 -28.48 10.10 7.90
C ASN A 67 -27.51 11.21 7.45
N ALA A 68 -27.87 12.49 7.61
CA ALA A 68 -26.99 13.60 7.29
C ALA A 68 -25.72 13.63 8.16
N GLN A 69 -25.82 13.23 9.43
CA GLN A 69 -24.69 13.14 10.34
C GLN A 69 -23.77 11.97 9.97
N GLN A 70 -24.32 10.79 9.66
CA GLN A 70 -23.54 9.65 9.16
C GLN A 70 -22.82 9.97 7.84
N ILE A 71 -23.50 10.61 6.88
CA ILE A 71 -22.86 11.08 5.62
C ILE A 71 -21.71 12.05 5.91
N LYS A 72 -21.89 12.97 6.86
CA LYS A 72 -20.85 13.92 7.25
C LYS A 72 -19.65 13.19 7.86
N ASP A 73 -19.87 12.16 8.67
CA ASP A 73 -18.80 11.39 9.31
C ASP A 73 -18.01 10.61 8.27
N VAL A 74 -18.68 9.94 7.34
CA VAL A 74 -18.06 9.29 6.18
C VAL A 74 -17.25 10.29 5.36
N ARG A 75 -17.86 11.43 5.00
CA ARG A 75 -17.17 12.48 4.24
C ARG A 75 -15.95 12.99 5.00
N THR A 76 -16.02 13.13 6.32
CA THR A 76 -14.91 13.62 7.14
C THR A 76 -13.76 12.62 7.18
N PHE A 77 -14.08 11.33 7.27
CA PHE A 77 -13.10 10.25 7.14
C PHE A 77 -12.43 10.29 5.75
N LEU A 78 -13.23 10.34 4.69
CA LEU A 78 -12.72 10.42 3.32
C LEU A 78 -11.93 11.71 3.08
N ASP A 79 -12.36 12.86 3.62
CA ASP A 79 -11.62 14.11 3.54
C ASP A 79 -10.27 14.00 4.29
N PHE A 80 -10.24 13.40 5.48
CA PHE A 80 -8.99 13.16 6.22
C PHE A 80 -8.01 12.29 5.42
N TYR A 81 -8.53 11.25 4.75
CA TYR A 81 -7.72 10.31 4.00
C TYR A 81 -7.44 10.72 2.55
N LEU A 82 -8.24 11.59 1.92
CA LEU A 82 -8.16 11.93 0.49
C LEU A 82 -7.90 13.41 0.19
N LYS A 83 -8.17 14.33 1.11
CA LYS A 83 -8.01 15.77 0.90
C LYS A 83 -6.55 16.14 1.15
N SER A 84 -5.80 16.17 0.06
CA SER A 84 -4.38 16.50 -0.06
C SER A 84 -3.86 17.60 0.90
N ASP A 85 -3.02 17.19 1.85
CA ASP A 85 -1.63 17.65 1.93
C ASP A 85 -0.80 16.56 2.63
N LYS A 86 0.20 16.00 1.93
CA LYS A 86 1.10 14.89 2.32
C LYS A 86 0.48 13.52 2.61
N THR A 87 -0.60 13.37 3.37
CA THR A 87 -1.04 12.07 3.92
C THR A 87 -1.74 11.15 2.92
N SER A 88 -2.62 11.65 2.06
CA SER A 88 -3.28 10.84 1.01
C SER A 88 -2.28 10.38 -0.05
N THR A 89 -1.34 11.26 -0.40
CA THR A 89 -0.20 10.92 -1.26
C THR A 89 0.67 9.89 -0.56
N HIS A 90 0.89 10.00 0.76
CA HIS A 90 1.64 9.02 1.54
C HIS A 90 1.02 7.64 1.46
N ILE A 91 -0.29 7.49 1.66
CA ILE A 91 -0.98 6.19 1.61
C ILE A 91 -0.91 5.55 0.23
N ILE A 92 -1.09 6.35 -0.83
CA ILE A 92 -0.96 5.85 -2.21
C ILE A 92 0.49 5.43 -2.48
N LEU A 93 1.46 6.24 -2.06
CA LEU A 93 2.89 5.95 -2.24
C LEU A 93 3.36 4.75 -1.41
N GLU A 94 2.83 4.57 -0.21
CA GLU A 94 3.09 3.40 0.64
C GLU A 94 2.52 2.14 -0.01
N ARG A 95 1.25 2.18 -0.47
CA ARG A 95 0.67 1.08 -1.25
C ARG A 95 1.53 0.74 -2.47
N ASP A 96 1.94 1.74 -3.23
CA ASP A 96 2.77 1.55 -4.42
C ASP A 96 4.15 0.97 -4.06
N ALA A 97 4.74 1.41 -2.94
CA ALA A 97 5.98 0.85 -2.41
C ALA A 97 5.80 -0.62 -2.03
N TYR A 98 4.70 -0.99 -1.36
CA TYR A 98 4.37 -2.39 -1.05
C TYR A 98 4.19 -3.25 -2.30
N MET A 99 3.45 -2.77 -3.30
CA MET A 99 3.29 -3.51 -4.56
C MET A 99 4.64 -3.71 -5.26
N LYS A 100 5.52 -2.70 -5.19
CA LYS A 100 6.86 -2.78 -5.77
C LYS A 100 7.76 -3.75 -5.01
N ILE A 101 7.72 -3.75 -3.68
CA ILE A 101 8.43 -4.71 -2.83
C ILE A 101 7.95 -6.14 -3.13
N TYR A 102 6.65 -6.36 -3.25
CA TYR A 102 6.09 -7.66 -3.63
C TYR A 102 6.59 -8.12 -5.01
N GLN A 103 6.58 -7.23 -6.00
CA GLN A 103 7.13 -7.51 -7.33
C GLN A 103 8.61 -7.91 -7.27
N ILE A 104 9.42 -7.19 -6.48
CA ILE A 104 10.83 -7.50 -6.24
C ILE A 104 11.01 -8.88 -5.59
N PHE A 105 10.24 -9.20 -4.55
CA PHE A 105 10.30 -10.51 -3.89
C PHE A 105 9.81 -11.67 -4.76
N LYS A 106 8.98 -11.40 -5.76
CA LYS A 106 8.51 -12.39 -6.74
C LYS A 106 9.37 -12.44 -7.99
N TRP A 107 10.48 -11.72 -8.04
CA TRP A 107 11.42 -11.81 -9.14
C TRP A 107 11.90 -13.26 -9.32
N ASP A 108 11.84 -13.73 -10.57
CA ASP A 108 12.07 -15.13 -10.94
C ASP A 108 13.51 -15.42 -11.36
N GLY A 109 14.39 -14.44 -11.26
CA GLY A 109 15.79 -14.53 -11.66
C GLY A 109 16.03 -14.43 -13.18
N ALA A 110 15.06 -13.97 -13.98
CA ALA A 110 15.21 -13.93 -15.43
C ALA A 110 16.21 -12.87 -15.95
N ASP A 111 16.05 -11.62 -15.52
CA ASP A 111 16.92 -10.49 -15.90
C ASP A 111 17.12 -9.55 -14.70
N VAL A 112 18.37 -9.34 -14.32
CA VAL A 112 18.74 -8.46 -13.20
C VAL A 112 18.52 -6.97 -13.48
N ARG A 113 18.40 -6.57 -14.76
CA ARG A 113 18.11 -5.19 -15.17
C ARG A 113 16.68 -4.78 -14.80
N ASP A 114 15.74 -5.71 -14.84
CA ASP A 114 14.38 -5.50 -14.35
C ASP A 114 14.38 -5.27 -12.84
N LEU A 115 15.13 -6.10 -12.10
CA LEU A 115 15.31 -5.94 -10.66
C LEU A 115 15.93 -4.56 -10.32
N LYS A 116 16.97 -4.15 -11.04
CA LYS A 116 17.57 -2.81 -10.91
C LYS A 116 16.54 -1.70 -11.14
N ARG A 117 15.73 -1.81 -12.21
CA ARG A 117 14.69 -0.83 -12.52
C ARG A 117 13.66 -0.74 -11.40
N TRP A 118 13.18 -1.87 -10.88
CA TRP A 118 12.19 -1.90 -9.80
C TRP A 118 12.74 -1.36 -8.48
N ILE A 119 14.01 -1.63 -8.15
CA ILE A 119 14.66 -1.06 -6.96
C ILE A 119 14.80 0.46 -7.08
N LYS A 120 15.08 0.97 -8.29
CA LYS A 120 15.10 2.41 -8.56
C LYS A 120 13.71 3.03 -8.35
N GLU A 121 12.67 2.44 -8.93
CA GLU A 121 11.29 2.89 -8.75
C GLU A 121 10.87 2.88 -7.27
N LEU A 122 11.22 1.82 -6.52
CA LEU A 122 10.97 1.74 -5.09
C LEU A 122 11.68 2.85 -4.32
N ARG A 123 12.93 3.18 -4.67
CA ARG A 123 13.66 4.28 -4.04
C ARG A 123 12.96 5.62 -4.25
N GLU A 124 12.53 5.90 -5.47
CA GLU A 124 11.78 7.13 -5.79
C GLU A 124 10.46 7.24 -5.01
N LEU A 125 9.82 6.10 -4.70
CA LEU A 125 8.64 6.05 -3.82
C LEU A 125 9.04 6.31 -2.37
N CYS A 126 10.08 5.62 -1.87
CA CYS A 126 10.59 5.73 -0.51
C CYS A 126 11.04 7.17 -0.18
N ASP A 127 11.73 7.84 -1.10
CA ASP A 127 12.21 9.22 -0.94
C ASP A 127 11.04 10.20 -0.69
N LYS A 128 9.87 9.93 -1.28
CA LYS A 128 8.66 10.75 -1.10
C LYS A 128 7.95 10.51 0.22
N ILE A 129 8.15 9.34 0.85
CA ILE A 129 7.52 8.94 2.12
C ILE A 129 8.51 8.88 3.29
N GLY A 130 9.79 9.24 3.07
CA GLY A 130 10.80 9.30 4.12
C GLY A 130 11.30 7.93 4.61
N LEU A 131 11.16 6.88 3.79
CA LEU A 131 11.66 5.54 4.09
C LEU A 131 13.02 5.28 3.42
N ASN A 132 13.79 4.33 3.95
CA ASN A 132 15.03 3.87 3.33
C ASN A 132 14.83 2.50 2.69
N VAL A 133 15.10 2.41 1.38
CA VAL A 133 14.96 1.17 0.59
C VAL A 133 15.76 -0.01 1.17
N ARG A 134 16.88 0.26 1.86
CA ARG A 134 17.72 -0.79 2.47
C ARG A 134 17.05 -1.49 3.65
N ASP A 135 16.11 -0.82 4.32
CA ASP A 135 15.38 -1.38 5.45
C ASP A 135 14.22 -2.26 4.97
N LEU A 136 13.77 -2.07 3.73
CA LEU A 136 12.62 -2.75 3.14
C LEU A 136 13.00 -3.99 2.32
N ILE A 137 14.24 -4.06 1.81
CA ILE A 137 14.70 -5.17 0.98
C ILE A 137 15.69 -6.06 1.73
N ASN A 138 15.32 -7.33 1.88
CA ASN A 138 16.27 -8.38 2.27
C ASN A 138 16.91 -9.02 1.04
N PHE A 139 18.04 -8.49 0.60
CA PHE A 139 18.78 -8.96 -0.59
C PHE A 139 19.18 -10.44 -0.52
N LYS A 140 19.39 -11.00 0.68
CA LYS A 140 19.70 -12.43 0.85
C LYS A 140 18.57 -13.35 0.37
N LYS A 141 17.34 -12.82 0.26
CA LYS A 141 16.16 -13.55 -0.23
C LYS A 141 15.87 -13.30 -1.71
N LEU A 142 16.59 -12.38 -2.35
CA LEU A 142 16.36 -11.99 -3.75
C LEU A 142 17.25 -12.73 -4.75
N THR A 143 18.14 -13.59 -4.28
CA THR A 143 19.08 -14.34 -5.12
C THR A 143 18.40 -15.59 -5.68
N ALA A 144 18.17 -15.64 -7.00
CA ALA A 144 17.59 -16.81 -7.66
C ALA A 144 18.50 -18.05 -7.61
N GLN A 145 19.81 -17.81 -7.50
CA GLN A 145 20.84 -18.81 -7.19
C GLN A 145 21.72 -18.27 -6.06
N PRO A 146 22.22 -19.14 -5.15
CA PRO A 146 23.15 -18.71 -4.11
C PRO A 146 24.36 -18.01 -4.75
N VAL A 147 24.73 -16.83 -4.22
CA VAL A 147 25.91 -16.11 -4.68
C VAL A 147 27.14 -17.00 -4.46
N PRO A 148 27.93 -17.29 -5.49
CA PRO A 148 29.17 -18.06 -5.36
C PRO A 148 30.09 -17.52 -4.26
N ASP A 149 30.68 -18.40 -3.45
CA ASP A 149 31.49 -18.05 -2.27
C ASP A 149 32.70 -17.16 -2.61
N ASP A 150 33.23 -17.28 -3.84
CA ASP A 150 34.31 -16.47 -4.38
C ASP A 150 33.93 -14.99 -4.60
N LEU A 151 32.63 -14.69 -4.71
CA LEU A 151 32.10 -13.35 -4.97
C LEU A 151 31.60 -12.64 -3.72
N VAL A 152 31.55 -13.31 -2.57
CA VAL A 152 31.03 -12.76 -1.29
C VAL A 152 31.82 -11.53 -0.82
N LYS A 153 33.08 -11.41 -1.25
CA LYS A 153 33.95 -10.26 -0.94
C LYS A 153 33.59 -9.00 -1.72
N PHE A 154 32.79 -9.11 -2.77
CA PHE A 154 32.30 -8.00 -3.57
C PHE A 154 30.82 -7.76 -3.22
N PRO A 155 30.32 -6.50 -3.22
CA PRO A 155 28.93 -6.21 -2.88
C PRO A 155 27.97 -6.68 -3.98
N VAL A 156 27.79 -8.00 -4.09
CA VAL A 156 26.86 -8.67 -5.00
C VAL A 156 25.58 -8.97 -4.24
N TYR A 157 24.46 -8.48 -4.76
CA TYR A 157 23.17 -8.50 -4.06
C TYR A 157 22.14 -9.43 -4.69
N ALA A 158 22.25 -9.68 -5.99
CA ALA A 158 21.39 -10.59 -6.72
C ALA A 158 22.13 -11.14 -7.94
N PHE A 159 21.77 -12.35 -8.36
CA PHE A 159 22.32 -13.07 -9.49
C PHE A 159 21.18 -13.59 -10.36
N ASP A 160 21.21 -13.30 -11.66
CA ASP A 160 20.24 -13.83 -12.61
C ASP A 160 20.73 -15.13 -13.28
N LYS A 161 19.83 -15.78 -14.02
CA LYS A 161 20.11 -17.04 -14.73
C LYS A 161 21.12 -16.89 -15.87
N GLN A 162 21.46 -15.67 -16.27
CA GLN A 162 22.33 -15.37 -17.42
C GLN A 162 23.76 -15.03 -16.99
N GLY A 163 24.06 -14.98 -15.70
CA GLY A 163 25.39 -14.67 -15.20
C GLY A 163 25.61 -13.20 -14.85
N TYR A 164 24.57 -12.37 -14.84
CA TYR A 164 24.67 -10.97 -14.45
C TYR A 164 24.32 -10.75 -12.98
N CYS A 165 25.09 -9.86 -12.37
CA CYS A 165 25.05 -9.52 -10.96
C CYS A 165 24.51 -8.10 -10.76
N LEU A 166 23.60 -7.94 -9.79
CA LEU A 166 23.30 -6.62 -9.23
C LEU A 166 24.37 -6.28 -8.20
N THR A 167 25.06 -5.16 -8.40
CA THR A 167 26.18 -4.75 -7.56
C THR A 167 26.26 -3.23 -7.39
N GLY A 168 27.34 -2.75 -6.77
CA GLY A 168 27.58 -1.34 -6.48
C GLY A 168 26.99 -0.91 -5.14
N PRO A 169 27.59 0.10 -4.48
CA PRO A 169 27.19 0.54 -3.15
C PRO A 169 25.74 1.08 -3.10
N ALA A 170 25.11 1.37 -4.24
CA ALA A 170 23.73 1.79 -4.31
C ALA A 170 22.81 0.79 -5.02
N PHE A 171 23.24 -0.47 -5.24
CA PHE A 171 22.47 -1.50 -5.97
C PHE A 171 22.09 -1.04 -7.39
N ASP A 172 22.97 -0.30 -8.04
CA ASP A 172 22.73 0.46 -9.27
C ASP A 172 23.62 0.00 -10.44
N MET A 173 24.56 -0.90 -10.19
CA MET A 173 25.44 -1.45 -11.20
C MET A 173 24.99 -2.86 -11.60
N VAL A 174 25.11 -3.15 -12.89
CA VAL A 174 24.95 -4.49 -13.43
C VAL A 174 26.26 -4.87 -14.06
N MET A 175 26.82 -6.01 -13.65
CA MET A 175 28.10 -6.52 -14.15
C MET A 175 27.98 -8.01 -14.42
N HIS A 176 28.71 -8.52 -15.41
CA HIS A 176 28.82 -9.96 -15.61
C HIS A 176 29.71 -10.57 -14.52
N ILE A 177 29.49 -11.84 -14.17
CA ILE A 177 30.27 -12.56 -13.14
C ILE A 177 31.77 -12.51 -13.39
N ASP A 178 32.20 -12.64 -14.64
CA ASP A 178 33.61 -12.65 -15.01
C ASP A 178 34.26 -11.28 -14.77
N GLU A 179 33.56 -10.19 -15.10
CA GLU A 179 34.04 -8.81 -14.84
C GLU A 179 34.15 -8.54 -13.33
N VAL A 180 33.29 -9.14 -12.52
CA VAL A 180 33.38 -9.03 -11.05
C VAL A 180 34.61 -9.76 -10.54
N ARG A 181 34.90 -10.96 -11.06
CA ARG A 181 36.09 -11.74 -10.69
C ARG A 181 37.39 -11.01 -11.04
N GLU A 182 37.45 -10.39 -12.22
CA GLU A 182 38.58 -9.57 -12.64
C GLU A 182 38.82 -8.41 -11.66
N LYS A 183 37.77 -7.66 -11.29
CA LYS A 183 37.90 -6.57 -10.31
C LYS A 183 38.32 -7.03 -8.91
N ILE A 184 37.89 -8.21 -8.47
CA ILE A 184 38.34 -8.79 -7.19
C ILE A 184 39.84 -9.11 -7.26
N ALA A 185 40.31 -9.68 -8.37
CA ALA A 185 41.71 -9.99 -8.59
C ALA A 185 42.58 -8.72 -8.63
N GLU A 186 42.15 -7.68 -9.33
CA GLU A 186 42.83 -6.38 -9.39
C GLU A 186 42.94 -5.72 -8.01
N ASN A 187 41.84 -5.67 -7.25
CA ASN A 187 41.83 -5.09 -5.90
C ASN A 187 42.61 -5.92 -4.87
N SER A 188 42.87 -7.20 -5.12
CA SER A 188 43.67 -8.06 -4.24
C SER A 188 45.18 -7.96 -4.52
N GLN A 189 45.58 -7.34 -5.63
CA GLN A 189 46.97 -7.11 -6.02
C GLN A 189 47.47 -5.69 -5.71
N ALA A 190 46.60 -4.81 -5.21
CA ALA A 190 46.90 -3.45 -4.73
C ALA A 190 47.05 -3.43 -3.19
#